data_AF-A0A447RV40-F1
#
_entry.id   AF-A0A447RV40-F1
#
_cell.length_a   1.000
_cell.length_b   1.000
_cell.length_c   1.000
_cell.angle_alpha   90.00
_cell.angle_beta   90.00
_cell.angle_gamma   90.00
#
_symmetry.space_group_name_H-M   'P 1'
#
loop_
_entity.id
_entity.type
_entity.pdbx_description
1 polymer ?
#
loop_
_entity_poly.entity_id
_entity_poly.type
_entity_poly.pdbx_seq_one_letter_code
_entity_poly.pdbx_strand_id
1 'polypeptide(L)' 'MNNLCIDVKNLNKHFGEHHVVKDFSLQVAKGEIYGFSRSER' A
#
# COMPACT_ATOMS: atom_id res chain seq x y z
N MET A 1 -12.49 12.15 -15.21
CA MET A 1 -11.81 12.70 -14.01
C MET A 1 -11.23 11.53 -13.24
N ASN A 2 -9.97 11.60 -12.81
CA ASN A 2 -9.35 10.50 -12.08
C ASN A 2 -9.95 10.45 -10.67
N ASN A 3 -10.69 9.38 -10.35
CA ASN A 3 -11.48 9.26 -9.10
C ASN A 3 -10.68 8.61 -7.96
N LEU A 4 -9.37 8.45 -8.15
CA LEU A 4 -8.45 7.87 -7.16
C LEU A 4 -8.11 8.89 -6.08
N CYS A 5 -8.35 8.54 -4.83
CA CYS A 5 -7.91 9.26 -3.64
C CYS A 5 -6.52 8.82 -3.19
N ILE A 6 -6.14 7.56 -3.45
CA ILE A 6 -4.80 7.02 -3.18
C ILE A 6 -4.36 6.26 -4.43
N ASP A 7 -3.14 6.54 -4.91
CA ASP A 7 -2.51 5.83 -6.03
C ASP A 7 -1.04 5.56 -5.67
N VAL A 8 -0.78 4.37 -5.13
CA VAL A 8 0.56 3.86 -4.80
C VAL A 8 1.01 2.96 -5.93
N LYS A 9 2.19 3.24 -6.48
CA LYS A 9 2.83 2.43 -7.52
C LYS A 9 4.21 2.02 -7.06
N ASN A 10 4.49 0.72 -7.15
CA ASN A 10 5.81 0.11 -6.98
C ASN A 10 6.53 0.55 -5.69
N LEU A 11 5.80 0.63 -4.58
CA LEU A 11 6.34 1.01 -3.28
C LEU A 11 7.26 -0.09 -2.77
N ASN A 12 8.53 0.29 -2.59
CA ASN A 12 9.56 -0.52 -1.97
C ASN A 12 10.06 0.20 -0.70
N LYS A 13 10.10 -0.49 0.45
CA LYS A 13 10.58 0.09 1.71
C LYS A 13 11.57 -0.84 2.39
N HIS A 14 12.73 -0.31 2.77
CA HIS A 14 13.75 -1.02 3.51
C HIS A 14 13.96 -0.41 4.91
N PHE A 15 14.33 -1.25 5.86
CA PHE A 15 14.85 -0.87 7.18
C PHE A 15 16.18 -1.58 7.37
N GLY A 16 17.29 -0.85 7.19
CA GLY A 16 18.61 -1.44 7.03
C GLY A 16 18.64 -2.40 5.84
N GLU A 17 19.16 -3.61 6.06
CA GLU A 17 19.23 -4.67 5.05
C GLU A 17 17.87 -5.34 4.78
N HIS A 18 16.82 -5.04 5.57
CA HIS A 18 15.54 -5.71 5.44
C HIS A 18 14.62 -4.99 4.46
N HIS A 19 14.28 -5.66 3.35
CA HIS A 19 13.27 -5.21 2.41
C HIS A 19 11.86 -5.60 2.90
N VAL A 20 11.20 -4.68 3.62
CA VAL A 20 9.96 -4.94 4.36
C VAL A 20 8.66 -4.67 3.60
N VAL A 21 8.69 -3.83 2.56
CA VAL A 21 7.56 -3.65 1.63
C VAL A 21 8.14 -3.86 0.25
N LYS A 22 7.68 -4.87 -0.49
CA LYS A 22 8.24 -5.29 -1.78
C LYS A 22 7.22 -5.05 -2.88
N ASP A 23 7.57 -4.21 -3.86
CA ASP A 23 6.80 -3.91 -5.07
C ASP A 23 5.29 -3.70 -4.86
N PHE A 24 4.93 -3.00 -3.77
CA PHE A 24 3.54 -2.84 -3.38
C PHE A 24 2.85 -1.75 -4.20
N SER A 25 1.68 -2.06 -4.76
CA SER A 25 0.83 -1.10 -5.45
C SER A 25 -0.60 -1.17 -4.92
N LEU A 26 -1.23 -0.02 -4.76
CA LEU A 26 -2.59 0.11 -4.25
C LEU A 26 -3.27 1.32 -4.85
N GLN A 27 -4.49 1.14 -5.33
CA GLN A 27 -5.36 2.22 -5.75
C GLN A 27 -6.60 2.22 -4.87
N VAL A 28 -6.99 3.40 -4.40
CA VAL A 28 -8.21 3.59 -3.61
C VAL A 28 -8.99 4.73 -4.23
N ALA A 29 -10.22 4.46 -4.65
CA ALA A 29 -11.14 5.45 -5.16
C ALA A 29 -11.94 6.13 -4.03
N LYS A 30 -12.54 7.28 -4.37
CA LYS A 30 -13.39 8.02 -3.42
C LYS A 30 -14.54 7.13 -2.92
N GLY A 31 -14.64 6.98 -1.59
CA GLY A 31 -15.68 6.20 -0.92
C GLY A 31 -15.30 4.75 -0.61
N GLU A 32 -14.17 4.28 -1.10
CA GLU A 32 -13.65 2.95 -0.74
C GLU A 32 -12.96 2.98 0.63
N ILE A 33 -13.15 1.91 1.41
CA ILE A 33 -12.55 1.75 2.73
C ILE A 33 -11.69 0.48 2.73
N TYR A 34 -10.41 0.65 3.04
CA TYR A 34 -9.44 -0.42 3.16
C TYR A 34 -8.90 -0.51 4.58
N GLY A 35 -8.69 -1.72 5.08
CA GLY A 35 -8.08 -1.98 6.39
C GLY A 35 -6.92 -2.95 6.25
N PHE A 36 -5.78 -2.63 6.89
CA PHE A 36 -4.65 -3.55 7.00
C PHE A 36 -4.72 -4.26 8.34
N SER A 37 -4.88 -5.58 8.32
CA SER A 37 -4.81 -6.41 9.51
C SER A 37 -3.39 -6.92 9.69
N ARG A 38 -2.88 -6.85 10.92
CA ARG A 38 -1.65 -7.52 11.30
C ARG A 38 -1.93 -9.01 11.44
N SER A 39 -1.04 -9.86 10.95
CA SER A 39 -1.05 -11.27 11.31
C SER A 39 -0.43 -11.42 12.71
N GLU A 40 -1.21 -11.93 13.66
CA GLU A 40 -0.72 -12.38 14.96
C GLU A 40 -0.40 -13.88 14.84
N ARG A 41 0.83 -14.20 14.46
CA ARG A 41 1.43 -15.53 14.60
C ARG A 41 2.84 -15.36 15.14
#